data_AF-A0A6L5GEL1-F1
#
_entry.id   AF-A0A6L5GEL1-F1
#
_cell.length_a   1.000
_cell.length_b   1.000
_cell.length_c   1.000
_cell.angle_alpha   90.00
_cell.angle_beta   90.00
_cell.angle_gamma   90.00
#
_symmetry.space_group_name_H-M   'P 1'
#
loop_
_entity.id
_entity.type
_entity.pdbx_description
1 polymer ?
#
loop_
_entity_poly.entity_id
_entity_poly.type
_entity_poly.pdbx_seq_one_letter_code
_entity_poly.pdbx_strand_id
1 'polypeptide(L)'
;MSLVKRLMIAVTLAVSAVFFIPAPAQAGGHWIEICFPDTATIDPFDEKCWIIEIPVEVNWKYWPPDCDVCLPSFDFWRDKINPATRLEFNERLGKGLGLLAESHLTDDEKLAEQFRAEAGGQFLAAAEVVGQYEIALDNFSWLDPVNGKVLESPQPEPALAAGNAIAEGVTILQNTLGKEPDIEGALAQFDKAYEGLTGLAAG
;
A
#
# COMPACT_ATOMS: atom_id res chain seq x y z
N MET A 1 -46.77 -13.15 -48.65
CA MET A 1 -45.30 -13.05 -48.57
C MET A 1 -44.92 -11.87 -47.68
N SER A 2 -44.41 -12.20 -46.49
CA SER A 2 -43.40 -11.47 -45.70
C SER A 2 -43.69 -10.01 -45.30
N LEU A 3 -44.28 -9.92 -44.11
CA LEU A 3 -44.36 -8.81 -43.16
C LEU A 3 -42.99 -8.43 -42.49
N VAL A 4 -41.83 -8.87 -43.00
CA VAL A 4 -40.59 -8.98 -42.20
C VAL A 4 -39.39 -8.17 -42.74
N LYS A 5 -39.60 -7.20 -43.65
CA LYS A 5 -38.47 -6.52 -44.33
C LYS A 5 -38.29 -5.02 -44.07
N ARG A 6 -39.00 -4.40 -43.12
CA ARG A 6 -38.95 -2.93 -42.95
C ARG A 6 -38.76 -2.37 -41.54
N LEU A 7 -38.39 -3.21 -40.57
CA LEU A 7 -38.10 -2.77 -39.20
C LEU A 7 -36.81 -3.40 -38.69
N MET A 8 -35.69 -3.07 -39.33
CA MET A 8 -34.37 -3.22 -38.74
C MET A 8 -33.54 -2.05 -39.25
N ILE A 9 -33.31 -1.06 -38.40
CA ILE A 9 -32.14 -0.17 -38.28
C ILE A 9 -32.60 0.90 -37.27
N ALA A 10 -32.63 0.50 -36.01
CA ALA A 10 -32.65 1.41 -34.88
C ALA A 10 -32.26 0.58 -33.65
N VAL A 11 -31.34 1.12 -32.85
CA VAL A 11 -30.78 0.52 -31.63
C VAL A 11 -29.60 -0.44 -31.85
N THR A 12 -28.48 0.11 -32.33
CA THR A 12 -27.13 -0.40 -32.00
C THR A 12 -26.17 0.77 -31.88
N LEU A 13 -26.37 1.62 -30.86
CA LEU A 13 -25.42 2.66 -30.46
C LEU A 13 -25.55 2.85 -28.94
N ALA A 14 -25.25 1.81 -28.18
CA ALA A 14 -25.23 1.89 -26.72
C ALA A 14 -24.34 0.82 -26.07
N VAL A 15 -23.24 0.37 -26.69
CA VAL A 15 -22.22 -0.41 -25.98
C VAL A 15 -20.85 -0.15 -26.62
N SER A 16 -20.24 0.98 -26.33
CA SER A 16 -18.80 1.21 -26.62
C SER A 16 -18.11 2.09 -25.58
N ALA A 17 -18.84 2.64 -24.61
CA ALA A 17 -18.28 3.52 -23.59
C ALA A 17 -17.69 2.77 -22.38
N VAL A 18 -17.51 1.44 -22.45
CA VAL A 18 -16.94 0.64 -21.34
C VAL A 18 -15.42 0.40 -21.52
N PHE A 19 -14.81 0.85 -22.62
CA PHE A 19 -13.37 0.67 -22.87
C PHE A 19 -12.55 1.97 -22.89
N PHE A 20 -13.12 3.08 -22.41
CA PHE A 20 -12.35 4.28 -22.07
C PHE A 20 -12.37 4.47 -20.56
N ILE A 21 -11.89 3.47 -19.83
CA ILE A 21 -11.12 3.81 -18.63
C ILE A 21 -9.85 4.42 -19.23
N PRO A 22 -9.54 5.71 -19.04
CA PRO A 22 -8.19 6.16 -19.30
C PRO A 22 -7.32 5.25 -18.44
N ALA A 23 -6.55 4.36 -19.07
CA ALA A 23 -5.37 3.83 -18.40
C ALA A 23 -4.65 5.06 -17.84
N PRO A 24 -4.23 5.08 -16.56
CA PRO A 24 -3.45 6.18 -16.05
C PRO A 24 -2.24 6.31 -16.98
N ALA A 25 -2.31 7.33 -17.82
CA ALA A 25 -1.28 7.67 -18.76
C ALA A 25 -0.54 8.80 -18.07
N GLN A 26 0.75 8.57 -17.82
CA GLN A 26 1.71 9.42 -17.10
C GLN A 26 1.76 9.09 -15.59
N ALA A 27 2.88 8.73 -14.97
CA ALA A 27 4.29 8.81 -15.39
C ALA A 27 5.19 7.72 -14.75
N GLY A 28 5.90 6.96 -15.59
CA GLY A 28 7.29 6.51 -15.34
C GLY A 28 7.61 5.66 -14.11
N GLY A 29 6.62 5.04 -13.47
CA GLY A 29 6.83 4.28 -12.24
C GLY A 29 7.03 2.77 -12.42
N HIS A 30 7.64 2.16 -11.41
CA HIS A 30 7.62 0.71 -11.22
C HIS A 30 6.69 0.33 -10.06
N TRP A 31 6.27 -0.93 -10.04
CA TRP A 31 5.48 -1.49 -8.96
C TRP A 31 6.42 -2.19 -7.98
N ILE A 32 6.30 -1.86 -6.70
CA ILE A 32 6.90 -2.62 -5.60
C ILE A 32 5.79 -3.31 -4.81
N GLU A 33 6.05 -4.52 -4.35
CA GLU A 33 5.13 -5.26 -3.52
C GLU A 33 5.67 -5.28 -2.09
N ILE A 34 4.90 -4.70 -1.16
CA ILE A 34 5.28 -4.56 0.25
C ILE A 34 4.44 -5.49 1.09
N CYS A 35 5.09 -6.26 1.94
CA CYS A 35 4.44 -7.28 2.74
C CYS A 35 4.42 -6.90 4.23
N PHE A 36 3.38 -7.39 4.90
CA PHE A 36 3.22 -7.29 6.35
C PHE A 36 2.98 -8.69 6.89
N PRO A 37 3.73 -9.12 7.92
CA PRO A 37 3.52 -10.44 8.51
C PRO A 37 2.10 -10.56 9.08
N ASP A 38 1.38 -11.58 8.62
CA ASP A 38 0.14 -12.06 9.21
C ASP A 38 0.51 -13.24 10.13
N THR A 39 1.19 -12.96 11.25
CA THR A 39 1.79 -14.01 12.10
C THR A 39 0.78 -14.76 12.99
N ALA A 40 -0.37 -15.12 12.43
CA ALA A 40 -1.26 -16.12 13.01
C ALA A 40 -0.56 -17.50 13.11
N THR A 41 0.45 -17.70 12.26
CA THR A 41 1.23 -18.92 12.15
C THR A 41 2.74 -18.62 12.23
N ILE A 42 3.56 -19.67 12.32
CA ILE A 42 5.03 -19.59 12.22
C ILE A 42 5.45 -19.66 10.73
N ASP A 43 4.49 -19.57 9.81
CA ASP A 43 4.72 -19.74 8.38
C ASP A 43 5.12 -18.39 7.76
N PRO A 44 6.33 -18.25 7.21
CA PRO A 44 6.75 -17.03 6.53
C PRO A 44 5.98 -16.74 5.23
N PHE A 45 5.11 -17.64 4.76
CA PHE A 45 4.18 -17.34 3.66
C PHE A 45 2.87 -16.69 4.10
N ASP A 46 2.63 -16.60 5.41
CA ASP A 46 1.47 -15.91 5.98
C ASP A 46 1.76 -14.41 6.03
N GLU A 47 1.94 -13.80 4.85
CA GLU A 47 2.14 -12.36 4.70
C GLU A 47 1.03 -11.75 3.85
N LYS A 48 0.63 -10.54 4.23
CA LYS A 48 -0.29 -9.73 3.43
C LYS A 48 0.51 -8.71 2.65
N CYS A 49 0.63 -8.93 1.35
CA CYS A 49 1.36 -8.06 0.44
C CYS A 49 0.45 -7.09 -0.32
N TRP A 50 0.99 -5.91 -0.60
CA TRP A 50 0.33 -4.78 -1.23
C TRP A 50 1.21 -4.21 -2.32
N ILE A 51 0.64 -4.11 -3.51
CA ILE A 51 1.30 -3.51 -4.66
C ILE A 51 1.15 -2.00 -4.58
N ILE A 52 2.28 -1.29 -4.63
CA ILE A 52 2.38 0.17 -4.55
C ILE A 52 3.20 0.65 -5.74
N GLU A 53 2.70 1.67 -6.44
CA GLU A 53 3.42 2.32 -7.54
C GLU A 53 4.35 3.40 -7.00
N ILE A 54 5.56 3.48 -7.53
CA ILE A 54 6.58 4.46 -7.16
C ILE A 54 7.09 5.19 -8.41
N PRO A 55 7.40 6.49 -8.37
CA PRO A 55 7.70 7.31 -9.55
C PRO A 55 9.16 7.16 -10.05
N VAL A 56 9.76 5.98 -9.88
CA VAL A 56 11.16 5.71 -10.23
C VAL A 56 11.32 4.32 -10.83
N GLU A 57 12.34 4.14 -11.67
CA GLU A 57 12.79 2.80 -12.06
C GLU A 57 13.46 2.09 -10.88
N VAL A 58 13.14 0.81 -10.69
CA VAL A 58 13.74 0.02 -9.59
C VAL A 58 15.21 -0.25 -9.88
N ASN A 59 16.03 0.17 -8.94
CA ASN A 59 17.44 -0.11 -8.83
C ASN A 59 17.66 -1.08 -7.66
N TRP A 60 18.05 -2.31 -7.99
CA TRP A 60 18.23 -3.43 -7.06
C TRP A 60 19.43 -3.27 -6.11
N LYS A 61 20.03 -2.07 -5.99
CA LYS A 61 21.19 -1.80 -5.14
C LYS A 61 20.97 -2.18 -3.67
N TYR A 62 19.76 -2.00 -3.16
CA TYR A 62 19.42 -2.32 -1.78
C TYR A 62 18.77 -3.70 -1.61
N TRP A 63 18.47 -4.38 -2.71
CA TRP A 63 17.95 -5.74 -2.66
C TRP A 63 19.05 -6.72 -2.24
N PRO A 64 18.69 -7.85 -1.61
CA PRO A 64 19.65 -8.90 -1.35
C PRO A 64 20.34 -9.33 -2.65
N PRO A 65 21.69 -9.40 -2.71
CA PRO A 65 22.43 -9.70 -3.93
C PRO A 65 22.03 -11.02 -4.62
N ASP A 66 21.53 -11.98 -3.83
CA ASP A 66 21.13 -13.31 -4.29
C ASP A 66 19.60 -13.45 -4.47
N CYS A 67 18.83 -12.35 -4.40
CA CYS A 67 17.37 -12.37 -4.48
C CYS A 67 16.78 -11.05 -4.99
N ASP A 68 16.67 -10.91 -6.31
CA ASP A 68 16.02 -9.77 -6.99
C ASP A 68 14.48 -9.83 -6.95
N VAL A 69 13.91 -11.00 -6.66
CA VAL A 69 12.46 -11.20 -6.47
C VAL A 69 12.01 -11.01 -5.02
N CYS A 70 12.93 -10.70 -4.10
CA CYS A 70 12.60 -10.56 -2.69
C CYS A 70 11.71 -9.34 -2.43
N LEU A 71 10.75 -9.51 -1.52
CA LEU A 71 9.76 -8.50 -1.18
C LEU A 71 10.14 -7.82 0.15
N PRO A 72 10.08 -6.48 0.24
CA PRO A 72 10.21 -5.78 1.52
C PRO A 72 9.07 -6.16 2.48
N SER A 73 9.42 -6.64 3.67
CA SER A 73 8.47 -7.02 4.72
C SER A 73 8.69 -6.18 5.99
N PHE A 74 7.63 -5.52 6.46
CA PHE A 74 7.63 -4.67 7.65
C PHE A 74 6.86 -5.33 8.79
N ASP A 75 7.53 -5.62 9.89
CA ASP A 75 6.90 -6.15 11.10
C ASP A 75 6.68 -5.03 12.13
N PHE A 76 5.43 -4.81 12.51
CA PHE A 76 5.04 -3.83 13.52
C PHE A 76 4.66 -4.48 14.87
N TRP A 77 4.83 -5.79 15.01
CA TRP A 77 4.20 -6.57 16.06
C TRP A 77 5.19 -7.22 17.01
N ARG A 78 5.55 -6.51 18.08
CA ARG A 78 6.39 -7.09 19.16
C ARG A 78 5.64 -8.09 20.01
N ASP A 79 4.35 -7.82 20.24
CA ASP A 79 3.46 -8.62 21.07
C ASP A 79 2.54 -9.51 20.23
N LYS A 80 2.13 -10.64 20.82
CA LYS A 80 1.11 -11.51 20.21
C LYS A 80 -0.25 -10.82 20.25
N ILE A 81 -0.72 -10.41 19.07
CA ILE A 81 -2.04 -9.78 18.88
C ILE A 81 -2.98 -10.79 18.22
N ASN A 82 -4.28 -10.60 18.40
CA ASN A 82 -5.29 -11.40 17.73
C ASN A 82 -5.06 -11.40 16.20
N PRO A 83 -4.95 -12.56 15.54
CA PRO A 83 -4.74 -12.64 14.11
C PRO A 83 -5.74 -11.84 13.26
N ALA A 84 -7.03 -11.90 13.60
CA ALA A 84 -8.04 -11.17 12.85
C ALA A 84 -7.86 -9.64 12.93
N THR A 85 -7.43 -9.14 14.10
CA THR A 85 -7.09 -7.72 14.28
C THR A 85 -5.89 -7.32 13.43
N ARG A 86 -4.85 -8.17 13.38
CA ARG A 86 -3.66 -7.89 12.55
C ARG A 86 -3.99 -7.89 11.07
N LEU A 87 -4.72 -8.89 10.59
CA LEU A 87 -5.17 -8.96 9.20
C LEU A 87 -5.97 -7.70 8.84
N GLU A 88 -6.97 -7.34 9.64
CA GLU A 88 -7.78 -6.16 9.37
C GLU A 88 -6.95 -4.86 9.38
N PHE A 89 -5.99 -4.74 10.29
CA PHE A 89 -5.04 -3.61 10.31
C PHE A 89 -4.19 -3.58 9.04
N ASN A 90 -3.52 -4.68 8.70
CA ASN A 90 -2.64 -4.79 7.53
C ASN A 90 -3.43 -4.50 6.23
N GLU A 91 -4.70 -4.92 6.15
CA GLU A 91 -5.53 -4.67 4.98
C GLU A 91 -5.89 -3.20 4.80
N ARG A 92 -6.26 -2.53 5.89
CA ARG A 92 -6.58 -1.10 5.87
C ARG A 92 -5.32 -0.27 5.62
N LEU A 93 -4.22 -0.62 6.28
CA LEU A 93 -2.93 0.04 6.11
C LEU A 93 -2.46 -0.05 4.67
N GLY A 94 -2.39 -1.26 4.10
CA GLY A 94 -1.93 -1.46 2.73
C GLY A 94 -2.82 -0.81 1.68
N LYS A 95 -4.15 -0.84 1.86
CA LYS A 95 -5.07 -0.08 1.00
C LYS A 95 -4.82 1.43 1.09
N GLY A 96 -4.58 1.95 2.29
CA GLY A 96 -4.22 3.36 2.49
C GLY A 96 -2.93 3.74 1.77
N LEU A 97 -1.89 2.89 1.84
CA LEU A 97 -0.63 3.12 1.13
C LEU A 97 -0.81 3.14 -0.40
N GLY A 98 -1.63 2.22 -0.95
CA GLY A 98 -1.94 2.20 -2.38
C GLY A 98 -2.66 3.48 -2.83
N LEU A 99 -3.70 3.91 -2.10
CA LEU A 99 -4.40 5.16 -2.38
C LEU A 99 -3.50 6.39 -2.25
N LEU A 100 -2.61 6.40 -1.26
CA LEU A 100 -1.65 7.48 -1.09
C LEU A 100 -0.71 7.56 -2.31
N ALA A 101 -0.19 6.43 -2.77
CA ALA A 101 0.62 6.38 -3.98
C ALA A 101 -0.13 6.89 -5.22
N GLU A 102 -1.38 6.46 -5.42
CA GLU A 102 -2.23 6.96 -6.50
C GLU A 102 -2.42 8.49 -6.41
N SER A 103 -2.52 9.04 -5.19
CA SER A 103 -2.61 10.49 -4.97
C SER A 103 -1.35 11.26 -5.38
N HIS A 104 -0.16 10.65 -5.23
CA HIS A 104 1.13 11.26 -5.61
C HIS A 104 1.38 11.22 -7.12
N LEU A 105 0.76 10.27 -7.82
CA LEU A 105 1.07 9.97 -9.22
C LEU A 105 0.06 10.54 -10.21
N THR A 106 -1.14 10.92 -9.76
CA THR A 106 -2.17 11.48 -10.64
C THR A 106 -1.96 12.98 -10.90
N ASP A 107 -2.08 13.39 -12.17
CA ASP A 107 -2.00 14.79 -12.60
C ASP A 107 -3.32 15.56 -12.38
N ASP A 108 -4.44 14.87 -12.11
CA ASP A 108 -5.72 15.51 -11.79
C ASP A 108 -5.77 15.88 -10.30
N GLU A 109 -5.62 17.18 -10.00
CA GLU A 109 -5.61 17.71 -8.63
C GLU A 109 -6.83 17.27 -7.80
N LYS A 110 -8.02 17.19 -8.38
CA LYS A 110 -9.22 16.78 -7.63
C LYS A 110 -9.20 15.30 -7.32
N LEU A 111 -8.71 14.50 -8.25
CA LEU A 111 -8.56 13.07 -8.04
C LEU A 111 -7.45 12.77 -7.03
N ALA A 112 -6.34 13.53 -7.06
CA ALA A 112 -5.29 13.48 -6.05
C ALA A 112 -5.84 13.76 -4.65
N GLU A 113 -6.60 14.87 -4.49
CA GLU A 113 -7.26 15.23 -3.23
C GLU A 113 -8.21 14.12 -2.75
N GLN A 114 -8.99 13.53 -3.67
CA GLN A 114 -9.88 12.42 -3.34
C GLN A 114 -9.12 11.20 -2.83
N PHE A 115 -8.10 10.73 -3.57
CA PHE A 115 -7.30 9.58 -3.16
C PHE A 115 -6.59 9.81 -1.83
N ARG A 116 -6.05 11.02 -1.61
CA ARG A 116 -5.43 11.40 -0.34
C ARG A 116 -6.42 11.35 0.83
N ALA A 117 -7.63 11.87 0.64
CA ALA A 117 -8.68 11.81 1.67
C ALA A 117 -9.12 10.36 1.95
N GLU A 118 -9.27 9.53 0.92
CA GLU A 118 -9.60 8.12 1.06
C GLU A 118 -8.48 7.34 1.75
N ALA A 119 -7.21 7.64 1.45
CA ALA A 119 -6.05 7.09 2.14
C ALA A 119 -6.08 7.43 3.64
N GLY A 120 -6.30 8.71 3.97
CA GLY A 120 -6.46 9.16 5.36
C GLY A 120 -7.57 8.40 6.11
N GLY A 121 -8.70 8.15 5.44
CA GLY A 121 -9.79 7.33 5.99
C GLY A 121 -9.40 5.87 6.23
N GLN A 122 -8.62 5.26 5.33
CA GLN A 122 -8.11 3.90 5.54
C GLN A 122 -7.12 3.83 6.70
N PHE A 123 -6.21 4.81 6.80
CA PHE A 123 -5.24 4.88 7.90
C PHE A 123 -5.91 5.08 9.25
N LEU A 124 -6.92 5.95 9.33
CA LEU A 124 -7.69 6.12 10.57
C LEU A 124 -8.37 4.81 10.97
N ALA A 125 -9.04 4.15 10.01
CA ALA A 125 -9.69 2.87 10.29
C ALA A 125 -8.67 1.79 10.70
N ALA A 126 -7.46 1.80 10.13
CA ALA A 126 -6.38 0.92 10.57
C ALA A 126 -6.01 1.22 12.04
N ALA A 127 -5.78 2.48 12.38
CA ALA A 127 -5.43 2.90 13.74
C ALA A 127 -6.54 2.56 14.77
N GLU A 128 -7.81 2.66 14.40
CA GLU A 128 -8.96 2.26 15.23
C GLU A 128 -8.93 0.76 15.57
N VAL A 129 -8.65 -0.11 14.59
CA VAL A 129 -8.56 -1.57 14.78
C VAL A 129 -7.51 -1.92 15.84
N VAL A 130 -6.42 -1.17 15.87
CA VAL A 130 -5.29 -1.41 16.76
C VAL A 130 -5.23 -0.43 17.93
N GLY A 131 -6.29 0.32 18.23
CA GLY A 131 -6.24 1.45 19.17
C GLY A 131 -5.78 1.12 20.59
N GLN A 132 -5.79 -0.15 20.99
CA GLN A 132 -5.31 -0.64 22.30
C GLN A 132 -3.87 -1.19 22.29
N TYR A 133 -3.23 -1.26 21.12
CA TYR A 133 -1.89 -1.84 20.93
C TYR A 133 -0.89 -0.74 20.57
N GLU A 134 0.32 -0.85 21.08
CA GLU A 134 1.43 -0.02 20.62
C GLU A 134 1.87 -0.49 19.23
N ILE A 135 1.96 0.45 18.28
CA ILE A 135 2.46 0.18 16.93
C ILE A 135 3.84 0.82 16.81
N ALA A 136 4.84 -0.02 16.62
CA ALA A 136 6.23 0.39 16.41
C ALA A 136 6.87 -0.57 15.41
N LEU A 137 7.77 -0.08 14.56
CA LEU A 137 8.56 -0.96 13.71
C LEU A 137 9.44 -1.86 14.60
N ASP A 138 9.17 -3.16 14.59
CA ASP A 138 10.00 -4.15 15.28
C ASP A 138 11.14 -4.61 14.39
N ASN A 139 10.84 -4.92 13.13
CA ASN A 139 11.81 -5.43 12.19
C ASN A 139 11.47 -5.08 10.74
N PHE A 140 12.51 -5.05 9.92
CA PHE A 140 12.42 -5.08 8.47
C PHE A 140 13.18 -6.30 7.95
N SER A 141 12.60 -7.00 6.98
CA SER A 141 13.23 -8.15 6.36
C SER A 141 12.89 -8.24 4.88
N TRP A 142 13.64 -9.06 4.17
CA TRP A 142 13.36 -9.42 2.78
C TRP A 142 12.76 -10.81 2.74
N LEU A 143 11.55 -10.94 2.22
CA LEU A 143 10.88 -12.22 2.01
C LEU A 143 11.20 -12.74 0.61
N ASP A 144 11.79 -13.93 0.50
CA ASP A 144 11.85 -14.67 -0.76
C ASP A 144 10.49 -15.34 -1.03
N PRO A 145 9.67 -14.85 -1.97
CA PRO A 145 8.34 -15.40 -2.20
C PRO A 145 8.36 -16.78 -2.87
N VAL A 146 9.51 -17.27 -3.33
CA VAL A 146 9.65 -18.57 -4.00
C VAL A 146 9.83 -19.69 -2.99
N ASN A 147 10.61 -19.46 -1.93
CA ASN A 147 10.96 -20.50 -0.95
C ASN A 147 10.65 -20.13 0.51
N GLY A 148 10.11 -18.94 0.77
CA GLY A 148 9.71 -18.47 2.10
C GLY A 148 10.89 -18.11 2.99
N LYS A 149 12.10 -17.99 2.44
CA LYS A 149 13.28 -17.60 3.21
C LYS A 149 13.19 -16.13 3.56
N VAL A 150 13.23 -15.84 4.85
CA VAL A 150 13.43 -14.50 5.38
C VAL A 150 14.93 -14.21 5.39
N LEU A 151 15.33 -13.17 4.67
CA LEU A 151 16.68 -12.62 4.71
C LEU A 151 16.66 -11.40 5.62
N GLU A 152 17.39 -11.49 6.73
CA GLU A 152 17.61 -10.34 7.61
C GLU A 152 18.18 -9.19 6.79
N SER A 153 17.70 -7.97 7.04
CA SER A 153 18.11 -6.81 6.29
C SER A 153 19.62 -6.57 6.49
N PRO A 154 20.47 -6.69 5.45
CA PRO A 154 21.62 -5.81 5.42
C PRO A 154 21.07 -4.39 5.31
N GLN A 155 21.76 -3.40 5.86
CA GLN A 155 21.49 -1.99 5.60
C GLN A 155 20.87 -1.76 4.22
N PRO A 156 19.76 -1.00 4.18
CA PRO A 156 19.93 0.45 4.26
C PRO A 156 18.81 1.19 5.02
N GLU A 157 19.13 2.40 5.46
CA GLU A 157 18.23 3.32 6.18
C GLU A 157 16.86 3.59 5.51
N PRO A 158 16.69 3.65 4.16
CA PRO A 158 15.40 4.02 3.57
C PRO A 158 14.23 3.09 3.93
N ALA A 159 14.48 1.78 4.03
CA ALA A 159 13.46 0.84 4.47
C ALA A 159 13.08 1.09 5.93
N LEU A 160 14.07 1.19 6.82
CA LEU A 160 13.82 1.48 8.24
C LEU A 160 13.13 2.84 8.44
N ALA A 161 13.51 3.86 7.68
CA ALA A 161 12.87 5.17 7.68
C ALA A 161 11.41 5.08 7.24
N ALA A 162 11.11 4.31 6.19
CA ALA A 162 9.74 4.09 5.74
C ALA A 162 8.89 3.39 6.82
N GLY A 163 9.39 2.28 7.37
CA GLY A 163 8.70 1.56 8.45
C GLY A 163 8.46 2.42 9.68
N ASN A 164 9.46 3.19 10.12
CA ASN A 164 9.31 4.11 11.26
C ASN A 164 8.27 5.22 10.98
N ALA A 165 8.26 5.77 9.77
CA ALA A 165 7.29 6.79 9.38
C ALA A 165 5.87 6.22 9.30
N ILE A 166 5.69 4.98 8.85
CA ILE A 166 4.40 4.27 8.90
C ILE A 166 3.93 4.15 10.36
N ALA A 167 4.80 3.65 11.26
CA ALA A 167 4.46 3.48 12.67
C ALA A 167 4.11 4.82 13.35
N GLU A 168 4.84 5.89 13.06
CA GLU A 168 4.56 7.24 13.58
C GLU A 168 3.21 7.76 13.07
N GLY A 169 2.89 7.58 11.78
CA GLY A 169 1.60 7.97 11.20
C GLY A 169 0.43 7.28 11.90
N VAL A 170 0.55 5.97 12.15
CA VAL A 170 -0.45 5.21 12.93
C VAL A 170 -0.54 5.73 14.37
N THR A 171 0.60 5.98 15.02
CA THR A 171 0.67 6.49 16.40
C THR A 171 -0.01 7.85 16.55
N ILE A 172 0.17 8.77 15.59
CA ILE A 172 -0.53 10.06 15.58
C ILE A 172 -2.05 9.84 15.59
N LEU A 173 -2.56 8.96 14.73
CA LEU A 173 -3.99 8.65 14.65
C LEU A 173 -4.50 7.98 15.94
N GLN A 174 -3.76 7.01 16.48
CA GLN A 174 -4.09 6.36 17.75
C GLN A 174 -4.19 7.36 18.91
N ASN A 175 -3.24 8.30 18.99
CA ASN A 175 -3.24 9.38 19.97
C ASN A 175 -4.41 10.36 19.80
N THR A 176 -5.15 10.26 18.69
CA THR A 176 -6.34 11.04 18.39
C THR A 176 -7.67 10.31 18.42
N LEU A 177 -7.67 9.02 18.78
CA LEU A 177 -8.91 8.27 18.98
C LEU A 177 -9.76 8.87 20.10
N GLY A 178 -11.06 9.05 19.84
CA GLY A 178 -12.01 9.66 20.76
C GLY A 178 -12.01 11.19 20.80
N LYS A 179 -11.21 11.85 19.94
CA LYS A 179 -11.25 13.30 19.68
C LYS A 179 -11.22 13.54 18.16
N GLU A 180 -11.11 14.80 17.75
CA GLU A 180 -10.89 15.13 16.33
C GLU A 180 -9.57 14.51 15.85
N PRO A 181 -9.59 13.68 14.78
CA PRO A 181 -8.40 12.98 14.33
C PRO A 181 -7.39 13.93 13.65
N ASP A 182 -6.11 13.75 13.93
CA ASP A 182 -5.03 14.49 13.25
C ASP A 182 -4.63 13.78 11.95
N ILE A 183 -5.53 13.80 10.97
CA ILE A 183 -5.34 13.12 9.68
C ILE A 183 -4.17 13.72 8.90
N GLU A 184 -4.05 15.05 8.85
CA GLU A 184 -2.96 15.69 8.10
C GLU A 184 -1.59 15.46 8.74
N GLY A 185 -1.50 15.49 10.07
CA GLY A 185 -0.27 15.15 10.78
C GLY A 185 0.17 13.71 10.50
N ALA A 186 -0.79 12.77 10.44
CA ALA A 186 -0.52 11.39 10.09
C ALA A 186 -0.15 11.20 8.62
N LEU A 187 -0.88 11.82 7.70
CA LEU A 187 -0.61 11.78 6.26
C LEU A 187 0.80 12.30 5.95
N ALA A 188 1.27 13.34 6.65
CA ALA A 188 2.63 13.83 6.50
C ALA A 188 3.72 12.78 6.87
N GLN A 189 3.41 11.82 7.75
CA GLN A 189 4.32 10.70 8.03
C GLN A 189 4.19 9.59 6.99
N PHE A 190 2.97 9.29 6.54
CA PHE A 190 2.78 8.33 5.45
C PHE A 190 3.40 8.82 4.13
N ASP A 191 3.41 10.13 3.87
CA ASP A 191 4.13 10.74 2.74
C ASP A 191 5.64 10.50 2.86
N LYS A 192 6.23 10.69 4.05
CA LYS A 192 7.65 10.35 4.29
C LYS A 192 7.92 8.87 4.12
N ALA A 193 6.96 8.01 4.47
CA ALA A 193 7.09 6.59 4.23
C ALA A 193 7.14 6.29 2.73
N TYR A 194 6.26 6.91 1.95
CA TYR A 194 6.26 6.81 0.49
C TYR A 194 7.56 7.31 -0.15
N GLU A 195 8.12 8.42 0.35
CA GLU A 195 9.44 8.91 -0.05
C GLU A 195 10.56 7.92 0.30
N GLY A 196 10.52 7.33 1.50
CA GLY A 196 11.47 6.30 1.94
C GLY A 196 11.43 5.05 1.07
N LEU A 197 10.23 4.60 0.68
CA LEU A 197 10.03 3.48 -0.24
C LEU A 197 10.53 3.80 -1.66
N THR A 198 10.29 5.03 -2.12
CA THR A 198 10.85 5.52 -3.39
C THR A 198 12.38 5.53 -3.34
N GLY A 199 12.97 5.98 -2.22
CA GLY A 199 14.42 5.97 -2.00
C GLY A 199 15.00 4.55 -1.92
N LEU A 200 14.27 3.61 -1.30
CA LEU A 200 14.62 2.18 -1.31
C LEU A 200 14.68 1.65 -2.74
N ALA A 201 13.68 1.97 -3.56
CA ALA A 201 13.64 1.49 -4.93
C ALA A 201 14.64 2.20 -5.86
N ALA A 202 14.97 3.46 -5.63
CA ALA A 202 15.88 4.22 -6.50
C ALA A 202 17.38 3.86 -6.33
N GLY A 203 17.75 3.27 -5.18
CA GLY A 203 19.12 2.80 -4.89
C GLY A 203 20.13 3.89 -4.54
#